data_AF-A0A2N7QG29-F1
#
_entry.id   AF-A0A2N7QG29-F1
#
_cell.length_a   1.000
_cell.length_b   1.000
_cell.length_c   1.000
_cell.angle_alpha   90.00
_cell.angle_beta   90.00
_cell.angle_gamma   90.00
#
_symmetry.space_group_name_H-M   'P 1'
#
loop_
_entity.id
_entity.type
_entity.pdbx_description
1 polymer ?
#
loop_
_entity_poly.entity_id
_entity_poly.type
_entity_poly.pdbx_seq_one_letter_code
_entity_poly.pdbx_strand_id
1 'polypeptide(L)'
;MVRLYHPEVIVIENLRGFLKEIINHFPKSVKRILIRLGLGEIRKKLNELQEEYGIRVVEVNHAYSSQACSNCGYVDKENRQDRDTFECKCCGMKLHADVNASRNLKERFLESLHLRRMEQALRWQVERFLQNLSSERFKCLRSKARGLLTQNPYFKKVLGDSSEPEVWINVLKGNFCPY
;
A
#
# COMPACT_ATOMS: atom_id res chain seq x y z
N MET A 1 9.64 -21.74 6.89
CA MET A 1 8.88 -20.89 5.95
C MET A 1 8.70 -21.60 4.60
N VAL A 2 9.76 -21.82 3.81
CA VAL A 2 9.63 -22.42 2.47
C VAL A 2 8.99 -23.81 2.52
N ARG A 3 9.48 -24.70 3.40
CA ARG A 3 8.91 -26.04 3.60
C ARG A 3 7.49 -26.08 4.17
N LEU A 4 6.99 -24.96 4.69
CA LEU A 4 5.66 -24.88 5.32
C LEU A 4 4.64 -24.27 4.36
N TYR A 5 5.01 -23.20 3.65
CA TYR A 5 4.10 -22.41 2.84
C TYR A 5 4.32 -22.57 1.33
N HIS A 6 5.44 -23.16 0.91
CA HIS A 6 5.82 -23.38 -0.50
C HIS A 6 5.48 -22.19 -1.42
N PRO A 7 5.94 -20.96 -1.08
CA PRO A 7 5.53 -19.78 -1.83
C PRO A 7 6.16 -19.80 -3.22
N GLU A 8 5.35 -19.62 -4.26
CA GLU A 8 5.88 -19.42 -5.63
C GLU A 8 6.56 -18.05 -5.78
N VAL A 9 6.03 -17.05 -5.06
CA VAL A 9 6.49 -15.66 -5.14
C VAL A 9 6.62 -15.04 -3.74
N ILE A 10 7.72 -14.33 -3.51
CA ILE A 10 7.93 -13.46 -2.35
C ILE A 10 7.91 -12.01 -2.85
N VAL A 11 6.96 -11.23 -2.34
CA VAL A 11 6.84 -9.80 -2.62
C VAL A 11 7.56 -9.02 -1.54
N ILE A 12 8.47 -8.15 -1.94
CA ILE A 12 9.23 -7.27 -1.03
C ILE A 12 9.02 -5.80 -1.38
N GLU A 13 9.13 -4.95 -0.36
CA GLU A 13 9.10 -3.51 -0.55
C GLU A 13 10.36 -3.02 -1.28
N ASN A 14 10.17 -2.19 -2.30
CA ASN A 14 11.28 -1.47 -2.92
C ASN A 14 11.70 -0.29 -2.04
N LEU A 15 12.56 -0.54 -1.06
CA LEU A 15 13.11 0.50 -0.19
C LEU A 15 14.39 1.15 -0.75
N ARG A 16 14.82 0.81 -1.97
CA ARG A 16 16.13 1.23 -2.50
C ARG A 16 16.30 2.76 -2.55
N GLY A 17 15.24 3.51 -2.81
CA GLY A 17 15.24 4.98 -2.80
C GLY A 17 15.35 5.56 -1.39
N PHE A 18 14.43 5.16 -0.52
CA PHE A 18 14.36 5.58 0.88
C PHE A 18 15.65 5.25 1.67
N LEU A 19 16.18 4.04 1.49
CA LEU A 19 17.42 3.61 2.15
C LEU A 19 18.62 4.40 1.66
N LYS A 20 18.70 4.74 0.36
CA LYS A 20 19.80 5.58 -0.16
C LYS A 20 19.81 6.94 0.52
N GLU A 21 18.65 7.55 0.68
CA GLU A 21 18.50 8.86 1.30
C GLU A 21 18.93 8.82 2.77
N ILE A 22 18.43 7.87 3.56
CA ILE A 22 18.83 7.69 4.96
C ILE A 22 20.33 7.38 5.10
N ILE A 23 20.85 6.41 4.32
CA ILE A 23 22.25 5.96 4.40
C ILE A 23 23.22 7.11 4.07
N ASN A 24 22.81 8.08 3.24
CA ASN A 24 23.65 9.23 2.91
C ASN A 24 23.84 10.21 4.08
N HIS A 25 23.00 10.17 5.11
CA HIS A 25 23.16 10.99 6.31
C HIS A 25 24.21 10.43 7.27
N PHE A 26 24.67 9.18 7.07
CA PHE A 26 25.65 8.54 7.92
C PHE A 26 27.09 8.72 7.40
N PRO A 27 28.09 8.73 8.31
CA PRO A 27 29.51 8.75 7.94
C PRO A 27 29.89 7.58 7.01
N LYS A 28 30.94 7.77 6.19
CA LYS A 28 31.41 6.78 5.20
C LYS A 28 31.69 5.39 5.81
N SER A 29 32.18 5.31 7.05
CA SER A 29 32.46 4.06 7.76
C SER A 29 31.17 3.27 8.06
N VAL A 30 30.15 3.93 8.64
CA VAL A 30 28.84 3.34 8.95
C VAL A 30 28.09 2.97 7.68
N LYS A 31 28.15 3.82 6.65
CA LYS A 31 27.54 3.56 5.35
C LYS A 31 28.04 2.25 4.72
N ARG A 32 29.34 1.97 4.79
CA ARG A 32 29.89 0.70 4.27
C ARG A 32 29.34 -0.51 5.03
N ILE A 33 29.21 -0.41 6.35
CA ILE A 33 28.70 -1.49 7.20
C ILE A 33 27.23 -1.77 6.88
N LEU A 34 26.38 -0.73 6.84
CA LEU A 34 24.94 -0.88 6.53
C LEU A 34 24.71 -1.50 5.14
N ILE A 35 25.50 -1.10 4.15
CA ILE A 35 25.39 -1.64 2.79
C ILE A 35 25.87 -3.10 2.74
N ARG A 36 27.03 -3.42 3.34
CA ARG A 36 27.60 -4.78 3.28
C ARG A 36 26.86 -5.78 4.14
N LEU A 37 26.70 -5.49 5.44
CA LEU A 37 26.17 -6.45 6.41
C LEU A 37 24.65 -6.45 6.47
N GLY A 38 23.99 -5.30 6.29
CA GLY A 38 22.53 -5.24 6.33
C GLY A 38 21.93 -5.68 4.98
N LEU A 39 22.14 -4.85 3.97
CA LEU A 39 21.48 -5.05 2.66
C LEU A 39 22.11 -6.17 1.83
N GLY A 40 23.41 -6.40 1.97
CA GLY A 40 24.11 -7.49 1.29
C GLY A 40 23.61 -8.86 1.72
N GLU A 41 23.51 -9.10 3.03
CA GLU A 41 23.06 -10.39 3.57
C GLU A 41 21.58 -10.68 3.25
N ILE A 42 20.70 -9.67 3.34
CA ILE A 42 19.29 -9.84 2.95
C ILE A 42 19.17 -10.24 1.48
N ARG A 43 19.90 -9.56 0.59
CA ARG A 43 19.90 -9.88 -0.85
C ARG A 43 20.47 -11.26 -1.12
N LYS A 44 21.58 -11.61 -0.47
CA LYS A 44 22.17 -12.94 -0.58
C LYS A 44 21.16 -14.00 -0.18
N LYS A 45 20.46 -13.82 0.95
CA LYS A 45 19.47 -14.79 1.40
C LYS A 45 18.28 -14.90 0.46
N LEU A 46 17.83 -13.79 -0.11
CA LEU A 46 16.78 -13.80 -1.14
C LEU A 46 17.25 -14.56 -2.39
N ASN A 47 18.47 -14.33 -2.88
CA ASN A 47 19.02 -15.05 -4.03
C ASN A 47 19.12 -16.56 -3.77
N GLU A 48 19.60 -16.97 -2.58
CA GLU A 48 19.62 -18.39 -2.18
C GLU A 48 18.22 -19.02 -2.27
N LEU A 49 17.17 -18.30 -1.84
CA LEU A 49 15.80 -18.79 -1.96
C LEU A 49 15.33 -18.94 -3.42
N GLN A 50 15.79 -18.05 -4.30
CA GLN A 50 15.49 -18.14 -5.73
C GLN A 50 16.18 -19.34 -6.38
N GLU A 51 17.46 -19.53 -6.08
CA GLU A 51 18.31 -20.58 -6.67
C GLU A 51 17.94 -21.98 -6.15
N GLU A 52 17.72 -22.12 -4.83
CA GLU A 52 17.51 -23.41 -4.18
C GLU A 52 16.06 -23.92 -4.34
N TYR A 53 15.08 -23.01 -4.37
CA TYR A 53 13.66 -23.38 -4.34
C TYR A 53 12.85 -22.88 -5.54
N GLY A 54 13.48 -22.19 -6.51
CA GLY A 54 12.79 -21.65 -7.69
C GLY A 54 11.80 -20.53 -7.37
N ILE A 55 11.89 -19.93 -6.18
CA ILE A 55 10.95 -18.90 -5.72
C ILE A 55 11.24 -17.60 -6.47
N ARG A 56 10.22 -16.88 -6.95
CA ARG A 56 10.42 -15.56 -7.55
C ARG A 56 10.40 -14.48 -6.49
N VAL A 57 11.40 -13.59 -6.47
CA VAL A 57 11.42 -12.41 -5.59
C VAL A 57 11.06 -11.18 -6.41
N VAL A 58 10.00 -10.48 -6.03
CA VAL A 58 9.47 -9.32 -6.76
C VAL A 58 9.45 -8.09 -5.87
N GLU A 59 10.11 -7.03 -6.32
CA GLU A 59 10.07 -5.72 -5.68
C GLU A 59 8.85 -4.92 -6.13
N VAL A 60 8.05 -4.47 -5.16
CA VAL A 60 6.87 -3.64 -5.39
C VAL A 60 7.06 -2.28 -4.73
N ASN A 61 6.58 -1.23 -5.38
CA ASN A 61 6.60 0.11 -4.82
C ASN A 61 5.81 0.12 -3.51
N HIS A 62 6.40 0.65 -2.44
CA HIS A 62 5.83 0.68 -1.08
C HIS A 62 5.04 1.96 -0.79
N ALA A 63 5.01 2.93 -1.71
CA ALA A 63 4.37 4.22 -1.46
C ALA A 63 2.92 4.04 -1.00
N TYR A 64 2.58 4.70 0.11
CA TYR A 64 1.25 4.67 0.74
C TYR A 64 0.75 3.29 1.22
N SER A 65 1.56 2.21 1.14
CA SER A 65 1.14 0.86 1.57
C SER A 65 0.81 0.79 3.06
N SER A 66 1.50 1.57 3.89
CA SER A 66 1.29 1.65 5.34
C SER A 66 0.13 2.55 5.75
N GLN A 67 -0.37 3.39 4.83
CA GLN A 67 -1.47 4.34 5.05
C GLN A 67 -2.78 3.89 4.39
N ALA A 68 -2.71 2.96 3.44
CA ALA A 68 -3.85 2.39 2.76
C ALA A 68 -4.53 1.28 3.59
N CYS A 69 -5.84 1.20 3.56
CA CYS A 69 -6.59 0.10 4.16
C CYS A 69 -6.60 -1.11 3.22
N SER A 70 -6.10 -2.26 3.71
CA SER A 70 -6.11 -3.51 2.93
C SER A 70 -7.49 -4.11 2.68
N ASN A 71 -8.54 -3.65 3.38
CA ASN A 71 -9.91 -4.13 3.20
C ASN A 71 -10.71 -3.25 2.24
N CYS A 72 -10.88 -1.95 2.55
CA CYS A 72 -11.70 -1.08 1.70
C CYS A 72 -10.88 -0.31 0.65
N GLY A 73 -9.56 -0.17 0.81
CA GLY A 73 -8.70 0.61 -0.08
C GLY A 73 -8.48 2.07 0.33
N TYR A 74 -9.21 2.59 1.33
CA TYR A 74 -9.11 3.99 1.76
C TYR A 74 -7.69 4.32 2.24
N VAL A 75 -7.10 5.41 1.72
CA VAL A 75 -5.75 5.84 2.05
C VAL A 75 -5.76 7.16 2.81
N ASP A 76 -5.14 7.18 3.98
CA ASP A 76 -5.05 8.37 4.82
C ASP A 76 -3.81 8.29 5.71
N LYS A 77 -3.16 9.44 5.93
CA LYS A 77 -2.02 9.55 6.84
C LYS A 77 -2.37 9.14 8.28
N GLU A 78 -3.62 9.37 8.69
CA GLU A 78 -4.11 9.10 10.05
C GLU A 78 -4.55 7.64 10.25
N ASN A 79 -4.53 6.82 9.19
CA ASN A 79 -4.88 5.41 9.33
C ASN A 79 -3.81 4.63 10.12
N ARG A 80 -2.54 5.05 10.07
CA ARG A 80 -1.47 4.48 10.89
C ARG A 80 -1.27 5.38 12.11
N GLN A 81 -1.66 4.89 13.29
CA GLN A 81 -1.60 5.66 14.53
C GLN A 81 -0.19 5.67 15.11
N ASP A 82 0.47 4.53 15.06
CA ASP A 82 1.81 4.33 15.59
C ASP A 82 2.56 3.24 14.80
N ARG A 83 3.65 2.71 15.37
CA ARG A 83 4.48 1.69 14.73
C ARG A 83 3.68 0.42 14.44
N ASP A 84 2.83 -0.01 15.36
CA ASP A 84 2.23 -1.35 15.38
C ASP A 84 0.73 -1.30 15.10
N THR A 85 0.08 -0.15 15.31
CA THR A 85 -1.37 0.00 15.22
C THR A 85 -1.83 0.66 13.92
N PHE A 86 -2.73 -0.02 13.22
CA PHE A 86 -3.48 0.53 12.09
C PHE A 86 -4.98 0.50 12.36
N GLU A 87 -5.66 1.62 12.08
CA GLU A 87 -7.12 1.75 12.13
C GLU A 87 -7.63 2.57 10.95
N CYS A 88 -8.41 1.95 10.07
CA CYS A 88 -8.97 2.66 8.92
C CYS A 88 -10.04 3.67 9.33
N LYS A 89 -9.82 4.96 9.03
CA LYS A 89 -10.79 6.03 9.32
C LYS A 89 -12.09 5.92 8.50
N CYS A 90 -12.07 5.21 7.37
CA CYS A 90 -13.28 4.92 6.60
C CYS A 90 -14.04 3.70 7.16
N CYS A 91 -13.50 2.48 7.05
CA CYS A 91 -14.25 1.26 7.39
C CYS A 91 -14.09 0.77 8.84
N GLY A 92 -13.25 1.42 9.65
CA GLY A 92 -13.04 1.05 11.06
C GLY A 92 -12.21 -0.21 11.30
N MET A 93 -11.65 -0.83 10.25
CA MET A 93 -10.85 -2.06 10.41
C MET A 93 -9.57 -1.77 11.21
N LYS A 94 -9.31 -2.62 12.22
CA LYS A 94 -8.12 -2.58 13.07
C LYS A 94 -7.25 -3.82 12.86
N LEU A 95 -5.94 -3.62 12.78
CA LEU A 95 -4.96 -4.68 12.60
C LEU A 95 -3.54 -4.17 12.89
N HIS A 96 -2.59 -5.09 12.98
CA HIS A 96 -1.18 -4.74 13.04
C HIS A 96 -0.73 -4.03 11.75
N ALA A 97 0.02 -2.94 11.87
CA ALA A 97 0.41 -2.08 10.75
C ALA A 97 1.19 -2.86 9.67
N ASP A 98 2.15 -3.70 10.05
CA ASP A 98 2.93 -4.51 9.10
C ASP A 98 2.10 -5.58 8.38
N VAL A 99 1.08 -6.14 9.05
CA VAL A 99 0.15 -7.09 8.42
C VAL A 99 -0.71 -6.38 7.39
N ASN A 100 -1.17 -5.17 7.70
CA ASN A 100 -1.91 -4.34 6.75
C ASN A 100 -1.06 -3.98 5.53
N ALA A 101 0.16 -3.49 5.75
CA ALA A 101 1.09 -3.13 4.69
C ALA A 101 1.38 -4.34 3.78
N SER A 102 1.67 -5.50 4.38
CA SER A 102 1.93 -6.75 3.65
C SER A 102 0.76 -7.16 2.74
N ARG A 103 -0.49 -7.01 3.22
CA ARG A 103 -1.69 -7.26 2.40
C ARG A 103 -1.83 -6.28 1.24
N ASN A 104 -1.53 -4.99 1.46
CA ASN A 104 -1.54 -4.00 0.39
C ASN A 104 -0.48 -4.27 -0.68
N LEU A 105 0.72 -4.70 -0.28
CA LEU A 105 1.78 -5.05 -1.23
C LEU A 105 1.40 -6.27 -2.07
N LYS A 106 0.78 -7.28 -1.44
CA LYS A 106 0.24 -8.44 -2.15
C LYS A 106 -0.76 -8.01 -3.22
N GLU A 107 -1.71 -7.16 -2.87
CA GLU A 107 -2.69 -6.69 -3.86
C GLU A 107 -2.02 -5.94 -5.01
N ARG A 108 -1.10 -5.03 -4.66
CA ARG A 108 -0.38 -4.23 -5.65
C ARG A 108 0.44 -5.11 -6.59
N PHE A 109 1.02 -6.20 -6.09
CA PHE A 109 1.68 -7.20 -6.91
C PHE A 109 0.72 -7.86 -7.91
N LEU A 110 -0.49 -8.23 -7.46
CA LEU A 110 -1.49 -8.90 -8.29
C LEU A 110 -2.08 -7.98 -9.37
N GLU A 111 -2.31 -6.70 -9.03
CA GLU A 111 -3.03 -5.77 -9.91
C GLU A 111 -2.12 -4.81 -10.69
N SER A 112 -0.88 -4.58 -10.26
CA SER A 112 -0.10 -3.44 -10.75
C SER A 112 1.42 -3.60 -10.59
N LEU A 113 2.02 -4.42 -11.45
CA LEU A 113 3.46 -4.69 -11.49
C LEU A 113 4.34 -3.51 -11.92
N HIS A 114 3.79 -2.36 -12.34
CA HIS A 114 4.56 -1.30 -13.03
C HIS A 114 4.51 0.10 -12.38
N LEU A 115 4.03 0.20 -11.14
CA LEU A 115 3.95 1.49 -10.42
C LEU A 115 5.33 1.95 -9.96
N ARG A 116 6.11 2.59 -10.83
CA ARG A 116 7.48 3.04 -10.51
C ARG A 116 7.52 4.36 -9.75
N ARG A 117 6.56 5.26 -10.00
CA ARG A 117 6.49 6.59 -9.36
C ARG A 117 5.50 6.59 -8.19
N MET A 118 5.76 7.40 -7.16
CA MET A 118 4.86 7.54 -6.01
C MET A 118 3.47 8.04 -6.42
N GLU A 119 3.39 8.95 -7.40
CA GLU A 119 2.13 9.50 -7.90
C GLU A 119 1.25 8.43 -8.54
N GLN A 120 1.84 7.51 -9.29
CA GLN A 120 1.13 6.37 -9.88
C GLN A 120 0.58 5.45 -8.78
N ALA A 121 1.37 5.19 -7.73
CA ALA A 121 0.94 4.38 -6.60
C ALA A 121 -0.22 5.03 -5.83
N LEU A 122 -0.17 6.35 -5.62
CA LEU A 122 -1.28 7.08 -5.00
C LEU A 122 -2.54 7.02 -5.85
N ARG A 123 -2.41 7.26 -7.16
CA ARG A 123 -3.52 7.22 -8.10
C ARG A 123 -4.19 5.85 -8.13
N TRP A 124 -3.40 4.78 -8.27
CA TRP A 124 -3.90 3.41 -8.21
C TRP A 124 -4.63 3.13 -6.90
N GLN A 125 -4.08 3.59 -5.76
CA GLN A 125 -4.71 3.39 -4.45
C GLN A 125 -6.07 4.09 -4.34
N VAL A 126 -6.16 5.33 -4.86
CA VAL A 126 -7.41 6.09 -4.91
C VAL A 126 -8.42 5.40 -5.82
N GLU A 127 -8.01 4.98 -7.02
CA GLU A 127 -8.87 4.29 -7.97
C GLU A 127 -9.40 2.97 -7.39
N ARG A 128 -8.54 2.17 -6.74
CA ARG A 128 -8.94 0.92 -6.05
C ARG A 128 -9.98 1.16 -4.96
N PHE A 129 -9.81 2.20 -4.13
CA PHE A 129 -10.81 2.56 -3.13
C PHE A 129 -12.17 2.86 -3.75
N LEU A 130 -12.17 3.65 -4.82
CA LEU A 130 -13.40 4.07 -5.48
C LEU A 130 -14.09 2.90 -6.20
N GLN A 131 -13.32 2.00 -6.83
CA GLN A 131 -13.84 0.74 -7.38
C GLN A 131 -14.45 -0.14 -6.29
N ASN A 132 -13.82 -0.23 -5.11
CA ASN A 132 -14.37 -0.97 -3.98
C ASN A 132 -15.70 -0.39 -3.50
N LEU A 133 -15.89 0.93 -3.48
CA LEU A 133 -17.17 1.54 -3.10
C LEU A 133 -18.33 1.17 -4.05
N SER A 134 -18.03 0.78 -5.29
CA SER A 134 -19.02 0.26 -6.24
C SER A 134 -19.51 -1.14 -5.85
N SER A 135 -18.72 -1.90 -5.10
CA SER A 135 -19.08 -3.24 -4.64
C SER A 135 -20.19 -3.21 -3.58
N GLU A 136 -21.11 -4.16 -3.65
CA GLU A 136 -22.17 -4.35 -2.67
C GLU A 136 -21.64 -4.56 -1.25
N ARG A 137 -20.45 -5.18 -1.13
CA ARG A 137 -19.74 -5.38 0.15
C ARG A 137 -19.52 -4.07 0.91
N PHE A 138 -19.35 -2.96 0.20
CA PHE A 138 -18.98 -1.67 0.77
C PHE A 138 -20.08 -0.61 0.62
N LYS A 139 -21.32 -1.00 0.26
CA LYS A 139 -22.43 -0.05 0.05
C LYS A 139 -22.67 0.89 1.25
N CYS A 140 -22.56 0.37 2.47
CA CYS A 140 -22.82 1.16 3.69
C CYS A 140 -21.66 2.14 3.99
N LEU A 141 -20.49 2.00 3.32
CA LEU A 141 -19.39 2.96 3.43
C LEU A 141 -19.57 4.19 2.54
N ARG A 142 -20.45 4.17 1.52
CA ARG A 142 -20.60 5.26 0.53
C ARG A 142 -20.90 6.61 1.19
N SER A 143 -21.83 6.63 2.15
CA SER A 143 -22.18 7.84 2.90
C SER A 143 -20.98 8.42 3.65
N LYS A 144 -20.27 7.57 4.41
CA LYS A 144 -19.08 7.97 5.17
C LYS A 144 -17.92 8.39 4.26
N ALA A 145 -17.71 7.67 3.15
CA ALA A 145 -16.65 7.95 2.19
C ALA A 145 -16.81 9.34 1.56
N ARG A 146 -18.03 9.80 1.29
CA ARG A 146 -18.29 11.12 0.69
C ARG A 146 -17.65 12.26 1.48
N GLY A 147 -17.79 12.28 2.81
CA GLY A 147 -17.18 13.31 3.65
C GLY A 147 -15.65 13.20 3.72
N LEU A 148 -15.13 11.98 3.69
CA LEU A 148 -13.70 11.72 3.75
C LEU A 148 -12.96 12.08 2.45
N LEU A 149 -13.59 11.88 1.30
CA LEU A 149 -13.01 12.16 -0.02
C LEU A 149 -12.72 13.65 -0.23
N THR A 150 -13.60 14.53 0.26
CA THR A 150 -13.45 15.98 0.09
C THR A 150 -12.41 16.58 1.04
N GLN A 151 -12.23 15.99 2.22
CA GLN A 151 -11.32 16.50 3.25
C GLN A 151 -9.89 15.96 3.12
N ASN A 152 -9.72 14.79 2.51
CA ASN A 152 -8.43 14.12 2.45
C ASN A 152 -7.56 14.65 1.30
N PRO A 153 -6.34 15.17 1.59
CA PRO A 153 -5.48 15.80 0.59
C PRO A 153 -4.98 14.83 -0.50
N TYR A 154 -4.90 13.53 -0.23
CA TYR A 154 -4.50 12.54 -1.23
C TYR A 154 -5.54 12.39 -2.32
N PHE A 155 -6.82 12.37 -1.94
CA PHE A 155 -7.92 12.33 -2.90
C PHE A 155 -8.02 13.65 -3.66
N LYS A 156 -7.91 14.81 -2.99
CA LYS A 156 -7.86 16.11 -3.68
C LYS A 156 -6.73 16.17 -4.71
N LYS A 157 -5.54 15.67 -4.37
CA LYS A 157 -4.38 15.66 -5.28
C LYS A 157 -4.62 14.82 -6.53
N VAL A 158 -5.27 13.66 -6.40
CA VAL A 158 -5.50 12.74 -7.53
C VAL A 158 -6.72 13.16 -8.36
N LEU A 159 -7.77 13.65 -7.71
CA LEU A 159 -9.03 14.01 -8.34
C LEU A 159 -9.03 15.44 -8.91
N GLY A 160 -8.11 16.31 -8.46
CA GLY A 160 -8.03 17.71 -8.87
C GLY A 160 -9.12 18.61 -8.28
N ASP A 161 -9.14 19.89 -8.67
CA ASP A 161 -10.25 20.83 -8.39
C ASP A 161 -11.40 20.70 -9.43
N SER A 162 -11.27 19.78 -10.39
CA SER A 162 -12.24 19.54 -11.45
C SER A 162 -13.59 19.13 -10.87
N SER A 163 -14.58 20.00 -11.07
CA SER A 163 -15.98 19.86 -10.69
C SER A 163 -16.74 18.84 -11.54
N GLU A 164 -16.19 17.64 -11.77
CA GLU A 164 -16.91 16.43 -12.18
C GLU A 164 -15.93 15.27 -12.43
N PRO A 165 -16.10 14.17 -11.69
CA PRO A 165 -15.99 12.88 -12.37
C PRO A 165 -17.35 12.21 -12.19
N GLU A 166 -18.19 12.29 -13.23
CA GLU A 166 -19.49 11.62 -13.31
C GLU A 166 -19.40 10.15 -12.85
N VAL A 167 -18.25 9.51 -13.09
CA VAL A 167 -17.89 8.16 -12.65
C VAL A 167 -18.08 7.96 -11.13
N TRP A 168 -17.55 8.82 -10.26
CA TRP A 168 -17.64 8.62 -8.80
C TRP A 168 -18.90 9.22 -8.19
N ILE A 169 -19.43 10.27 -8.80
CA ILE A 169 -20.75 10.80 -8.45
C ILE A 169 -21.78 9.66 -8.58
N ASN A 170 -21.69 8.83 -9.63
CA ASN A 170 -22.55 7.67 -9.80
C ASN A 170 -22.28 6.54 -8.79
N VAL A 171 -21.02 6.30 -8.41
CA VAL A 171 -20.65 5.32 -7.36
C VAL A 171 -21.21 5.72 -5.98
N LEU A 172 -21.18 7.01 -5.65
CA LEU A 172 -21.70 7.54 -4.38
C LEU A 172 -23.22 7.80 -4.40
N LYS A 173 -23.86 7.78 -5.57
CA LYS A 173 -25.32 7.91 -5.74
C LYS A 173 -26.09 6.60 -5.54
N GLY A 174 -25.42 5.46 -5.45
CA GLY A 174 -26.07 4.16 -5.25
C GLY A 174 -26.83 4.06 -3.92
N ASN A 175 -27.91 3.28 -3.90
CA ASN A 175 -28.83 3.14 -2.76
C ASN A 175 -28.10 3.03 -1.42
N PHE A 176 -28.43 3.94 -0.51
CA PHE A 176 -27.91 3.96 0.85
C PHE A 176 -28.41 2.74 1.62
N CYS A 177 -27.56 2.22 2.48
CA CYS A 177 -27.89 1.19 3.45
C CYS A 177 -28.97 1.77 4.39
N PRO A 178 -30.23 1.26 4.39
CA PRO A 178 -31.19 1.63 5.41
C PRO A 178 -30.62 1.12 6.74
N TYR A 179 -30.57 2.02 7.71
CA TYR A 179 -29.96 1.80 9.03
C TYR A 179 -30.38 0.48 9.68
#